data_AF-A0A059X9K9-F1
#
_entry.id   AF-A0A059X9K9-F1
#
_cell.length_a   1.000
_cell.length_b   1.000
_cell.length_c   1.000
_cell.angle_alpha   90.00
_cell.angle_beta   90.00
_cell.angle_gamma   90.00
#
_symmetry.space_group_name_H-M   'P 1'
#
loop_
_entity.id
_entity.type
_entity.pdbx_description
1 polymer ?
#
loop_
_entity_poly.entity_id
_entity_poly.type
_entity_poly.pdbx_seq_one_letter_code
_entity_poly.pdbx_strand_id
1 'polypeptide(L)'
;NVIQQIKTNPDSRRHLVIAFNPGDVDKMALPPCHAFFQFYVANGKLSCQLYQRSADIFLGVPFNIASYALLVHMVAQVCDLEVGDIHTLGDAHIYSNHMEQVHTLLAREPRPLPKLVLNPAIKNIFDFKYEDIQIVGYDPHPVIKAEVAV
;
A
#
# COMPACT_ATOMS: atom_id res chain seq x y z
N ASN A 1 -3.04 -5.96 17.98
CA ASN A 1 -2.66 -7.39 17.83
C ASN A 1 -1.42 -7.58 16.96
N VAL A 2 -1.47 -7.33 15.65
CA VAL A 2 -0.35 -7.64 14.74
C VAL A 2 0.95 -6.88 15.08
N ILE A 3 0.88 -5.56 15.29
CA ILE A 3 2.07 -4.74 15.66
C ILE A 3 2.73 -5.26 16.94
N GLN A 4 1.93 -5.60 17.95
CA GLN A 4 2.46 -6.17 19.19
C GLN A 4 3.18 -7.50 18.92
N GLN A 5 2.59 -8.37 18.08
CA GLN A 5 3.24 -9.62 17.71
C GLN A 5 4.53 -9.40 16.92
N ILE A 6 4.59 -8.41 16.02
CA ILE A 6 5.82 -8.09 15.29
C ILE A 6 6.94 -7.73 16.29
N LYS A 7 6.62 -6.94 17.34
CA LYS A 7 7.58 -6.53 18.37
C LYS A 7 8.08 -7.70 19.23
N THR A 8 7.21 -8.65 19.57
CA THR A 8 7.52 -9.71 20.56
C THR A 8 7.79 -11.09 19.94
N ASN A 9 7.41 -11.32 18.69
CA ASN A 9 7.56 -12.58 17.96
C ASN A 9 7.66 -12.33 16.44
N PRO A 10 8.73 -11.64 15.98
CA PRO A 10 8.89 -11.16 14.60
C PRO A 10 8.95 -12.29 13.56
N ASP A 11 9.40 -13.48 13.93
CA ASP A 11 9.54 -14.63 13.02
C ASP A 11 8.19 -15.34 12.75
N SER A 12 7.10 -14.85 13.34
CA SER A 12 5.78 -15.44 13.17
C SER A 12 5.31 -15.34 11.72
N ARG A 13 4.89 -16.48 11.17
CA ARG A 13 4.25 -16.57 9.84
C ARG A 13 2.76 -16.21 9.87
N ARG A 14 2.30 -15.54 10.94
CA ARG A 14 0.87 -15.29 11.22
C ARG A 14 0.54 -13.81 11.42
N HIS A 15 1.41 -12.90 11.01
CA HIS A 15 1.17 -11.46 11.05
C HIS A 15 0.18 -11.01 9.96
N LEU A 16 -1.06 -11.49 10.03
CA LEU A 16 -2.10 -11.21 9.03
C LEU A 16 -3.13 -10.21 9.55
N VAL A 17 -3.60 -9.37 8.64
CA VAL A 17 -4.80 -8.56 8.81
C VAL A 17 -5.75 -8.91 7.68
N ILE A 18 -6.98 -9.30 8.03
CA ILE A 18 -8.00 -9.74 7.08
C ILE A 18 -9.13 -8.72 7.11
N ALA A 19 -9.42 -8.11 5.96
CA ALA A 19 -10.52 -7.17 5.79
C ALA A 19 -11.78 -7.86 5.22
N PHE A 20 -11.61 -8.93 4.44
CA PHE A 20 -12.72 -9.70 3.90
C PHE A 20 -13.40 -10.53 4.99
N ASN A 21 -14.61 -10.13 5.39
CA ASN A 21 -15.43 -10.85 6.34
C ASN A 21 -16.68 -11.43 5.65
N PRO A 22 -16.76 -12.76 5.41
CA PRO A 22 -17.92 -13.38 4.79
C PRO A 22 -19.26 -13.11 5.49
N GLY A 23 -19.24 -12.93 6.83
CA GLY A 23 -20.47 -12.70 7.60
C GLY A 23 -21.05 -11.29 7.46
N ASP A 24 -20.26 -10.35 6.95
CA ASP A 24 -20.63 -8.94 6.79
C ASP A 24 -20.50 -8.44 5.36
N VAL A 25 -20.03 -9.26 4.41
CA VAL A 25 -19.72 -8.84 3.04
C VAL A 25 -20.92 -8.22 2.33
N ASP A 26 -22.12 -8.78 2.53
CA ASP A 26 -23.38 -8.30 1.93
C ASP A 26 -23.88 -6.98 2.54
N LYS A 27 -23.34 -6.58 3.69
CA LYS A 27 -23.66 -5.31 4.36
C LYS A 27 -22.73 -4.17 3.95
N MET A 28 -21.66 -4.47 3.23
CA MET A 28 -20.67 -3.48 2.80
C MET A 28 -21.17 -2.79 1.52
N ALA A 29 -20.96 -1.47 1.42
CA ALA A 29 -21.30 -0.73 0.19
C ALA A 29 -20.59 -1.33 -1.04
N LEU A 30 -19.33 -1.74 -0.85
CA LEU A 30 -18.55 -2.55 -1.78
C LEU A 30 -17.65 -3.51 -0.99
N PRO A 31 -17.59 -4.81 -1.34
CA PRO A 31 -16.63 -5.73 -0.72
C PRO A 31 -15.19 -5.24 -0.92
N PRO A 32 -14.31 -5.39 0.09
CA PRO A 32 -12.95 -4.84 0.02
C PRO A 32 -12.19 -5.42 -1.17
N CYS A 33 -11.59 -4.56 -1.99
CA CYS A 33 -10.64 -4.99 -3.03
C CYS A 33 -9.36 -5.59 -2.42
N HIS A 34 -9.04 -5.19 -1.18
CA HIS A 34 -7.84 -5.58 -0.45
C HIS A 34 -8.26 -6.61 0.60
N ALA A 35 -8.25 -7.90 0.23
CA ALA A 35 -8.91 -8.91 1.05
C ALA A 35 -8.15 -9.17 2.36
N PHE A 36 -6.83 -9.27 2.29
CA PHE A 36 -5.94 -9.40 3.43
C PHE A 36 -4.51 -8.98 3.07
N PHE A 37 -3.70 -8.74 4.10
CA PHE A 37 -2.26 -8.55 3.95
C PHE A 37 -1.50 -9.23 5.08
N GLN A 38 -0.26 -9.62 4.80
CA GLN A 38 0.63 -10.30 5.71
C GLN A 38 1.95 -9.55 5.84
N PHE A 39 2.39 -9.29 7.06
CA PHE A 39 3.75 -8.83 7.33
C PHE A 39 4.73 -9.98 7.47
N TYR A 40 5.98 -9.71 7.14
CA TYR A 40 7.10 -10.62 7.32
C TYR A 40 8.31 -9.83 7.81
N VAL A 41 9.01 -10.35 8.82
CA VAL A 41 10.26 -9.75 9.31
C VAL A 41 11.42 -10.67 8.99
N ALA A 42 12.47 -10.14 8.38
CA ALA A 42 13.74 -10.83 8.20
C ALA A 42 14.90 -9.83 8.19
N ASN A 43 16.01 -10.18 8.82
CA ASN A 43 17.21 -9.34 8.86
C ASN A 43 16.94 -7.89 9.32
N GLY A 44 16.07 -7.71 10.31
CA GLY A 44 15.68 -6.39 10.81
C GLY A 44 14.77 -5.58 9.87
N LYS A 45 14.28 -6.17 8.77
CA LYS A 45 13.43 -5.52 7.77
C LYS A 45 12.00 -6.03 7.81
N LEU A 46 11.03 -5.13 7.74
CA LEU A 46 9.60 -5.42 7.64
C LEU A 46 9.13 -5.35 6.18
N SER A 47 8.72 -6.48 5.64
CA SER A 47 8.05 -6.61 4.34
C SER A 47 6.54 -6.81 4.51
N CYS A 48 5.76 -6.54 3.47
CA CYS A 48 4.31 -6.74 3.46
C CYS A 48 3.80 -7.32 2.15
N GLN A 49 3.12 -8.45 2.19
CA GLN A 49 2.41 -8.99 1.04
C GLN A 49 0.92 -8.61 1.14
N LEU A 50 0.43 -7.85 0.16
CA LEU A 50 -1.00 -7.57 -0.02
C LEU A 50 -1.61 -8.61 -0.96
N TYR A 51 -2.77 -9.15 -0.64
CA TYR A 51 -3.63 -9.81 -1.62
C TYR A 51 -4.76 -8.88 -2.04
N GLN A 52 -4.64 -8.34 -3.26
CA GLN A 52 -5.67 -7.51 -3.88
C GLN A 52 -6.48 -8.34 -4.88
N ARG A 53 -7.75 -8.63 -4.56
CA ARG A 53 -8.60 -9.52 -5.38
C ARG A 53 -8.90 -8.94 -6.77
N SER A 54 -8.91 -7.62 -6.90
CA SER A 54 -9.30 -6.88 -8.09
C SER A 54 -8.51 -5.57 -8.14
N ALA A 55 -7.76 -5.41 -9.22
CA ALA A 55 -6.72 -4.40 -9.36
C ALA A 55 -6.88 -3.66 -10.69
N ASP A 56 -7.56 -2.51 -10.65
CA ASP A 56 -7.52 -1.51 -11.72
C ASP A 56 -6.09 -0.96 -11.80
N ILE A 57 -5.38 -1.37 -12.85
CA ILE A 57 -3.96 -1.06 -13.04
C ILE A 57 -3.72 0.42 -13.29
N PHE A 58 -4.68 1.14 -13.88
CA PHE A 58 -4.47 2.54 -14.27
C PHE A 58 -4.81 3.51 -13.12
N LEU A 59 -5.96 3.35 -12.47
CA LEU A 59 -6.38 4.25 -11.39
C LEU A 59 -6.08 3.70 -9.99
N GLY A 60 -6.44 2.45 -9.73
CA GLY A 60 -6.45 1.88 -8.38
C GLY A 60 -5.06 1.50 -7.86
N VAL A 61 -4.32 0.72 -8.64
CA VAL A 61 -3.03 0.14 -8.26
C VAL A 61 -1.99 1.19 -7.86
N PRO A 62 -1.80 2.32 -8.58
CA PRO A 62 -0.86 3.35 -8.15
C PRO A 62 -1.16 3.88 -6.74
N PHE A 63 -2.43 4.10 -6.42
CA PHE A 63 -2.85 4.52 -5.08
C PHE A 63 -2.63 3.41 -4.04
N ASN A 64 -2.90 2.15 -4.40
CA ASN A 64 -2.74 1.02 -3.49
C ASN A 64 -1.26 0.77 -3.15
N ILE A 65 -0.36 0.87 -4.13
CA ILE A 65 1.09 0.79 -3.91
C ILE A 65 1.52 1.87 -2.91
N ALA A 66 1.14 3.13 -3.14
CA ALA A 66 1.52 4.24 -2.25
C ALA A 66 0.95 4.08 -0.83
N SER A 67 -0.31 3.64 -0.72
CA SER A 67 -0.99 3.43 0.56
C SER A 67 -0.33 2.33 1.41
N TYR A 68 -0.01 1.18 0.81
CA TYR A 68 0.66 0.10 1.53
C TYR A 68 2.14 0.37 1.77
N ALA A 69 2.82 1.10 0.87
CA ALA A 69 4.17 1.60 1.15
C ALA A 69 4.19 2.49 2.39
N LEU A 70 3.26 3.45 2.48
CA LEU A 70 3.13 4.28 3.67
C LEU A 70 2.86 3.44 4.93
N LEU A 71 1.92 2.48 4.86
CA LEU A 71 1.62 1.59 5.99
C LEU A 71 2.85 0.81 6.45
N VAL A 72 3.64 0.24 5.52
CA VAL A 72 4.87 -0.49 5.86
C VAL A 72 5.88 0.42 6.53
N HIS A 73 6.11 1.62 6.00
CA HIS A 73 7.03 2.57 6.62
C HIS A 73 6.59 2.96 8.04
N MET A 74 5.30 3.23 8.24
CA MET A 74 4.77 3.58 9.56
C MET A 74 4.91 2.41 10.55
N VAL A 75 4.59 1.17 10.13
CA VAL A 75 4.71 -0.02 10.98
C VAL A 75 6.17 -0.34 11.28
N ALA A 76 7.05 -0.24 10.30
CA ALA A 76 8.48 -0.45 10.47
C ALA A 76 9.04 0.53 11.51
N GLN A 77 8.72 1.83 11.41
CA GLN A 77 9.16 2.85 12.36
C GLN A 77 8.72 2.55 13.80
N VAL A 78 7.43 2.25 14.02
CA VAL A 78 6.92 2.02 15.39
C VAL A 78 7.37 0.69 15.98
N CYS A 79 7.91 -0.21 15.15
CA CYS A 79 8.51 -1.49 15.51
C CYS A 79 10.04 -1.46 15.56
N ASP A 80 10.68 -0.31 15.29
CA ASP A 80 12.14 -0.17 15.22
C ASP A 80 12.79 -1.12 14.20
N LEU A 81 12.18 -1.20 13.02
CA LEU A 81 12.62 -2.02 11.89
C LEU A 81 12.94 -1.15 10.66
N GLU A 82 13.79 -1.69 9.79
CA GLU A 82 14.00 -1.18 8.44
C GLU A 82 12.84 -1.59 7.51
N VAL A 83 12.73 -0.93 6.35
CA VAL A 83 11.69 -1.23 5.35
C VAL A 83 12.18 -2.32 4.39
N GLY A 84 11.31 -3.31 4.14
CA GLY A 84 11.48 -4.36 3.14
C GLY A 84 10.54 -4.20 1.94
N ASP A 85 10.14 -5.31 1.34
CA ASP A 85 9.44 -5.37 0.05
C ASP A 85 7.90 -5.39 0.18
N ILE A 86 7.21 -5.06 -0.92
CA ILE A 86 5.75 -5.12 -1.04
C ILE A 86 5.33 -5.66 -2.41
N HIS A 87 4.53 -6.74 -2.48
CA HIS A 87 3.49 -6.95 -3.54
C HIS A 87 2.81 -8.33 -3.55
N THR A 88 1.51 -8.37 -3.88
CA THR A 88 0.86 -9.39 -4.75
C THR A 88 -0.43 -8.80 -5.35
N LEU A 89 -0.75 -9.14 -6.60
CA LEU A 89 -2.00 -8.78 -7.27
C LEU A 89 -2.76 -10.06 -7.64
N GLY A 90 -4.09 -10.04 -7.52
CA GLY A 90 -4.99 -11.09 -8.01
C GLY A 90 -5.38 -10.85 -9.47
N ASP A 91 -6.63 -10.44 -9.71
CA ASP A 91 -7.10 -10.01 -11.04
C ASP A 91 -6.59 -8.60 -11.35
N ALA A 92 -5.56 -8.52 -12.21
CA ALA A 92 -5.01 -7.29 -12.74
C ALA A 92 -5.63 -6.96 -14.10
N HIS A 93 -6.31 -5.82 -14.20
CA HIS A 93 -7.02 -5.42 -15.42
C HIS A 93 -6.83 -3.93 -15.74
N ILE A 94 -7.07 -3.59 -17.00
CA ILE A 94 -7.14 -2.24 -17.52
C ILE A 94 -8.53 -2.08 -18.12
N TYR A 95 -9.26 -1.02 -17.75
CA TYR A 95 -10.53 -0.72 -18.38
C TYR A 95 -10.32 -0.26 -19.83
N SER A 96 -11.18 -0.71 -20.74
CA SER A 96 -11.03 -0.41 -22.17
C SER A 96 -11.12 1.09 -22.50
N ASN A 97 -11.81 1.88 -21.68
CA ASN A 97 -11.87 3.34 -21.79
C ASN A 97 -10.64 4.07 -21.24
N HIS A 98 -9.61 3.34 -20.75
CA HIS A 98 -8.35 3.92 -20.25
C HIS A 98 -7.17 3.73 -21.20
N MET A 99 -7.35 3.10 -22.37
CA MET A 99 -6.24 2.70 -23.24
C MET A 99 -5.42 3.90 -23.75
N GLU A 100 -6.06 5.01 -24.11
CA GLU A 100 -5.34 6.23 -24.54
C GLU A 100 -4.46 6.80 -23.42
N GLN A 101 -4.98 6.81 -22.19
CA GLN A 101 -4.28 7.25 -21.00
C GLN A 101 -3.09 6.34 -20.67
N VAL A 102 -3.27 5.03 -20.82
CA VAL A 102 -2.19 4.04 -20.66
C VAL A 102 -1.09 4.28 -21.69
N HIS A 103 -1.42 4.47 -22.97
CA HIS A 103 -0.43 4.77 -24.01
C HIS A 103 0.31 6.09 -23.73
N THR A 104 -0.40 7.11 -23.27
CA THR A 104 0.20 8.39 -22.86
C THR A 104 1.18 8.22 -21.69
N LEU A 105 0.83 7.38 -20.71
CA LEU A 105 1.71 7.08 -19.57
C LEU A 105 2.96 6.31 -20.02
N LEU A 106 2.80 5.29 -20.86
CA LEU A 106 3.90 4.44 -21.34
C LEU A 106 4.88 5.17 -22.26
N ALA A 107 4.47 6.30 -22.86
CA ALA A 107 5.34 7.15 -23.65
C ALA A 107 6.22 8.10 -22.81
N ARG A 108 6.05 8.13 -21.49
CA ARG A 108 6.83 8.98 -20.57
C ARG A 108 8.01 8.21 -20.00
N GLU A 109 9.18 8.85 -19.99
CA GLU A 109 10.34 8.34 -19.27
C GLU A 109 10.11 8.43 -17.75
N PRO A 110 10.33 7.34 -16.99
CA PRO A 110 10.28 7.37 -15.52
C PRO A 110 11.27 8.40 -14.95
N ARG A 111 10.81 9.15 -13.96
CA ARG A 111 11.65 10.07 -13.17
C ARG A 111 12.09 9.41 -11.85
N PRO A 112 13.13 9.93 -11.18
CA PRO A 112 13.53 9.42 -9.87
C PRO A 112 12.36 9.35 -8.89
N LEU A 113 12.31 8.28 -8.08
CA LEU A 113 11.30 8.12 -7.04
C LEU A 113 11.48 9.19 -5.95
N PRO A 114 10.38 9.68 -5.35
CA PRO A 114 10.47 10.58 -4.21
C PRO A 114 10.95 9.83 -2.95
N LYS A 115 11.30 10.59 -1.91
CA LYS A 115 11.59 10.05 -0.58
C LYS A 115 10.44 10.30 0.37
N LEU A 116 9.94 9.24 1.00
CA LEU A 116 9.02 9.33 2.15
C LEU A 116 9.82 9.61 3.43
N VAL A 117 9.44 10.65 4.16
CA VAL A 117 10.00 11.05 5.44
C VAL A 117 8.88 11.07 6.48
N LEU A 118 9.08 10.37 7.59
CA LEU A 118 8.16 10.30 8.72
C LEU A 118 8.75 11.04 9.92
N ASN A 119 7.90 11.64 10.76
CA ASN A 119 8.32 12.23 12.02
C ASN A 119 8.90 11.15 12.95
N PRO A 120 10.20 11.18 13.29
CA PRO A 120 10.85 10.11 14.05
C PRO A 120 10.41 10.07 15.53
N ALA A 121 9.77 11.12 16.03
CA ALA A 121 9.26 11.19 17.40
C ALA A 121 8.03 10.30 17.60
N ILE A 122 7.30 9.94 16.54
CA ILE A 122 6.10 9.10 16.62
C ILE A 122 6.48 7.64 16.84
N LYS A 123 6.01 7.06 17.96
CA LYS A 123 6.30 5.67 18.38
C LYS A 123 5.08 4.76 18.44
N ASN A 124 3.89 5.29 18.16
CA ASN A 124 2.64 4.54 18.08
C ASN A 124 1.98 4.80 16.71
N ILE A 125 1.47 3.74 16.09
CA ILE A 125 0.88 3.79 14.75
C ILE A 125 -0.32 4.75 14.67
N PHE A 126 -1.04 4.91 15.78
CA PHE A 126 -2.26 5.71 15.86
C PHE A 126 -2.00 7.19 16.16
N ASP A 127 -0.76 7.55 16.47
CA ASP A 127 -0.40 8.94 16.81
C ASP A 127 0.04 9.75 15.57
N PHE A 128 0.27 9.09 14.43
CA PHE A 128 0.61 9.76 13.18
C PHE A 128 -0.51 10.66 12.70
N LYS A 129 -0.13 11.85 12.26
CA LYS A 129 -1.00 12.83 11.60
C LYS A 129 -0.49 13.16 10.21
N TYR A 130 -1.28 13.94 9.47
CA TYR A 130 -0.95 14.35 8.11
C TYR A 130 0.39 15.12 8.07
N GLU A 131 0.61 16.01 9.03
CA GLU A 131 1.82 16.82 9.21
C GLU A 131 3.09 16.01 9.53
N ASP A 132 2.95 14.76 9.98
CA ASP A 132 4.08 13.87 10.28
C ASP A 132 4.62 13.14 9.05
N ILE A 133 3.98 13.32 7.89
CA ILE A 133 4.26 12.58 6.66
C ILE A 133 4.67 13.57 5.57
N GLN A 134 5.88 13.41 5.05
CA GLN A 134 6.41 14.26 3.99
C GLN A 134 6.90 13.43 2.81
N ILE A 135 6.57 13.88 1.60
CA ILE A 135 7.09 13.34 0.35
C ILE A 135 8.04 14.38 -0.25
N VAL A 136 9.33 14.09 -0.23
CA VAL A 136 10.39 15.00 -0.66
C VAL A 136 10.88 14.61 -2.05
N GLY A 137 11.06 15.61 -2.93
CA GLY A 137 11.57 15.39 -4.29
C GLY A 137 10.55 14.77 -5.24
N TYR A 138 9.25 14.95 -4.98
CA TYR A 138 8.21 14.48 -5.88
C TYR A 138 8.03 15.44 -7.06
N ASP A 139 8.56 15.04 -8.22
CA ASP A 139 8.45 15.77 -9.49
C ASP A 139 7.80 14.88 -10.57
N PRO A 140 6.50 14.57 -10.47
CA PRO A 140 5.81 13.72 -11.43
C PRO A 140 5.56 14.44 -12.76
N HIS A 141 5.33 13.67 -13.81
CA HIS A 141 4.73 14.21 -15.04
C HIS A 141 3.31 14.73 -14.79
N PRO A 142 2.76 15.59 -15.67
CA PRO A 142 1.41 16.13 -15.52
C PRO A 142 0.33 15.05 -15.36
N VAL A 143 -0.71 15.36 -14.58
CA VAL A 143 -1.84 14.46 -14.31
C VAL A 143 -2.49 13.99 -15.61
N ILE A 144 -2.77 12.69 -15.70
CA ILE A 144 -3.60 12.09 -16.75
C ILE A 144 -4.97 11.82 -16.14
N LYS A 145 -6.03 12.39 -16.70
CA LYS A 145 -7.41 12.18 -16.22
C LYS A 145 -8.01 10.94 -16.88
N ALA A 146 -8.69 10.11 -16.10
CA ALA A 146 -9.51 9.01 -16.59
C ALA A 146 -10.80 8.89 -15.76
N GLU A 147 -11.85 8.34 -16.35
CA GLU A 147 -13.14 8.14 -15.70
C GLU A 147 -13.13 6.87 -14.86
N VAL A 148 -13.67 6.93 -13.65
CA VAL A 148 -13.87 5.73 -12.82
C VAL A 148 -14.96 4.88 -13.46
N ALA A 149 -14.70 3.59 -13.66
CA ALA A 149 -15.73 2.65 -14.08
C ALA A 149 -16.70 2.44 -12.91
N VAL A 150 -17.99 2.72 -13.15
CA VAL A 150 -19.10 2.50 -12.20
C VAL A 150 -19.80 1.20 -12.54
#